data_AF-A0AA39C8J7-F1
#
_entry.id   AF-A0AA39C8J7-F1
#
_cell.length_a   1.000
_cell.length_b   1.000
_cell.length_c   1.000
_cell.angle_alpha   90.00
_cell.angle_beta   90.00
_cell.angle_gamma   90.00
#
_symmetry.space_group_name_H-M   'P 1'
#
loop_
_entity.id
_entity.type
_entity.pdbx_description
1 polymer ?
#
loop_
_entity_poly.entity_id
_entity_poly.type
_entity_poly.pdbx_seq_one_letter_code
_entity_poly.pdbx_strand_id
1 'polypeptide(L)'
;MMVLRVHGDDLMFGGNGGVMTHSPRIPQMKMMKVHIPFTFKLHESSRSTYAEVECEISSQVEYSLQAIWGVSIRELHLALWKPWNSLRDASLNGTLLQGHTQYITPPQTQPHGEETLRLSLPAPELELGTPPRLCYPLVIFLTRKDNRDPHPDETVALVNVVHIKDSVCTLPTSILAQYLKQANGQLSCLKQLYLATGNSTNYDEGDVSSGLGPALALAEPCNNNGGGTRGALVASGAGDNESGSLWNSAGEQLCVVCQYFPLSRALLPCRHTCICASCFGKLDRCPMCRSPIKSYFCIRGEDYMPADKDINPCKHQRPHNNGPSHWLHDWNDRLTDFLGFAR
;
A
#
# COMPACT_ATOMS: atom_id res chain seq x y z
N MET A 1 -28.46 25.76 -22.67
CA MET A 1 -28.79 25.04 -21.42
C MET A 1 -29.10 23.61 -21.81
N MET A 2 -28.17 22.68 -21.55
CA MET A 2 -28.28 21.29 -21.99
C MET A 2 -28.26 20.41 -20.75
N VAL A 3 -29.38 19.75 -20.48
CA VAL A 3 -29.53 18.77 -19.41
C VAL A 3 -29.36 17.39 -20.05
N LEU A 4 -28.32 16.66 -19.67
CA LEU A 4 -28.16 15.25 -20.01
C LEU A 4 -28.69 14.40 -18.86
N ARG A 5 -29.75 13.63 -19.15
CA ARG A 5 -30.38 12.66 -18.24
C ARG A 5 -29.76 11.29 -18.50
N VAL A 6 -29.19 10.68 -17.46
CA VAL A 6 -28.70 9.29 -17.47
C VAL A 6 -29.81 8.40 -16.89
N HIS A 7 -30.30 7.45 -17.67
CA HIS A 7 -30.95 6.19 -17.23
C HIS A 7 -30.28 5.10 -18.10
N GLY A 8 -29.83 3.95 -17.60
CA GLY A 8 -30.36 3.13 -16.51
C GLY A 8 -30.80 1.81 -17.15
N ASP A 9 -30.11 0.72 -16.78
CA ASP A 9 -30.47 -0.69 -16.92
C ASP A 9 -31.01 -1.21 -18.26
N ASP A 10 -30.15 -1.92 -19.01
CA ASP A 10 -30.61 -2.82 -20.06
C ASP A 10 -31.03 -4.18 -19.48
N LEU A 11 -32.35 -4.33 -19.30
CA LEU A 11 -33.04 -5.60 -19.32
C LEU A 11 -32.98 -6.18 -20.75
N MET A 12 -32.27 -7.30 -20.94
CA MET A 12 -32.27 -8.02 -22.21
C MET A 12 -33.31 -9.15 -22.16
N PHE A 13 -34.41 -8.97 -22.90
CA PHE A 13 -35.42 -10.00 -23.17
C PHE A 13 -34.86 -11.16 -24.01
N GLY A 14 -35.44 -12.34 -23.80
CA GLY A 14 -34.99 -13.62 -24.34
C GLY A 14 -34.90 -13.71 -25.87
N GLY A 15 -33.85 -14.38 -26.31
CA GLY A 15 -33.66 -14.93 -27.65
C GLY A 15 -32.75 -16.14 -27.56
N ASN A 16 -33.21 -17.27 -28.10
CA ASN A 16 -32.56 -18.57 -28.08
C ASN A 16 -31.25 -18.55 -28.90
N GLY A 17 -30.15 -18.16 -28.26
CA GLY A 17 -28.80 -18.20 -28.82
C GLY A 17 -27.82 -17.96 -27.70
N GLY A 18 -26.98 -18.96 -27.39
CA GLY A 18 -26.06 -18.91 -26.25
C GLY A 18 -25.14 -17.69 -26.32
N VAL A 19 -25.48 -16.64 -25.58
CA VAL A 19 -24.58 -15.52 -25.31
C VAL A 19 -23.52 -16.07 -24.38
N MET A 20 -22.34 -16.38 -24.93
CA MET A 20 -21.15 -16.60 -24.12
C MET A 20 -20.87 -15.29 -23.39
N THR A 21 -21.36 -15.18 -22.16
CA THR A 21 -21.02 -14.07 -21.26
C THR A 21 -19.55 -14.22 -20.91
N HIS A 22 -18.67 -13.65 -21.75
CA HIS A 22 -17.29 -13.45 -21.37
C HIS A 22 -17.29 -12.46 -20.22
N SER A 23 -17.24 -12.95 -18.98
CA SER A 23 -16.96 -12.11 -17.82
C SER A 23 -15.68 -11.34 -18.12
N PRO A 24 -15.69 -9.99 -18.11
CA PRO A 24 -14.51 -9.22 -18.41
C PRO A 24 -13.40 -9.64 -17.43
N ARG A 25 -12.27 -10.10 -17.97
CA ARG A 25 -11.13 -10.52 -17.15
C ARG A 25 -10.65 -9.31 -16.36
N ILE A 26 -10.61 -9.44 -15.04
CA ILE A 26 -10.07 -8.41 -14.15
C ILE A 26 -8.60 -8.17 -14.55
N PRO A 27 -8.22 -6.94 -14.93
CA PRO A 27 -6.88 -6.65 -15.40
C PRO A 27 -5.82 -6.80 -14.29
N GLN A 28 -4.71 -7.45 -14.64
CA GLN A 28 -3.51 -7.49 -13.83
C GLN A 28 -2.68 -6.23 -14.05
N MET A 29 -2.33 -5.53 -12.98
CA MET A 29 -1.42 -4.40 -13.00
C MET A 29 0.02 -4.89 -12.86
N LYS A 30 0.91 -4.35 -13.70
CA LYS A 30 2.35 -4.52 -13.53
C LYS A 30 2.80 -3.63 -12.37
N MET A 31 3.49 -4.24 -11.42
CA MET A 31 4.06 -3.56 -10.26
C MET A 31 5.46 -3.08 -10.60
N MET A 32 5.79 -1.85 -10.18
CA MET A 32 7.16 -1.37 -10.20
C MET A 32 7.64 -1.22 -8.76
N LYS A 33 8.82 -1.74 -8.45
CA LYS A 33 9.44 -1.54 -7.15
C LYS A 33 10.03 -0.14 -7.12
N VAL A 34 9.71 0.63 -6.08
CA VAL A 34 10.35 1.92 -5.84
C VAL A 34 11.14 1.84 -4.54
N HIS A 35 12.40 2.22 -4.64
CA HIS A 35 13.30 2.31 -3.50
C HIS A 35 13.04 3.61 -2.75
N ILE A 36 12.79 3.50 -1.44
CA ILE A 36 12.68 4.66 -0.55
C ILE A 36 13.94 4.68 0.33
N PRO A 37 14.82 5.68 0.18
CA PRO A 37 16.08 5.73 0.93
C PRO A 37 15.91 6.21 2.37
N PHE A 38 14.68 6.59 2.77
CA PHE A 38 14.32 7.12 4.08
C PHE A 38 13.32 6.20 4.77
N THR A 39 13.44 6.05 6.08
CA THR A 39 12.38 5.51 6.93
C THR A 39 11.96 6.57 7.93
N PHE A 40 10.65 6.70 8.16
CA PHE A 40 10.10 7.55 9.19
C PHE A 40 9.10 6.74 10.00
N LYS A 41 9.32 6.66 11.31
CA LYS A 41 8.41 6.08 12.28
C LYS A 41 8.05 7.12 13.31
N LEU A 42 6.79 7.13 13.71
CA LEU A 42 6.28 7.99 14.77
C LEU A 42 6.19 7.14 16.05
N HIS A 43 6.80 7.61 17.14
CA HIS A 43 6.70 6.91 18.41
C HIS A 43 5.41 7.35 19.12
N GLU A 44 4.53 6.40 19.42
CA GLU A 44 3.29 6.68 20.13
C GLU A 44 3.57 6.74 21.63
N SER A 45 4.03 7.89 22.11
CA SER A 45 4.14 8.12 23.54
C SER A 45 2.76 8.50 24.09
N SER A 46 2.35 7.89 25.20
CA SER A 46 1.11 8.20 25.94
C SER A 46 1.03 9.66 26.43
N ARG A 47 2.12 10.42 26.27
CA ARG A 47 2.31 11.83 26.63
C ARG A 47 2.46 12.76 25.42
N SER A 48 2.13 12.34 24.20
CA SER A 48 2.26 13.17 23.00
C SER A 48 1.25 14.34 23.01
N THR A 49 1.60 15.39 23.76
CA THR A 49 1.07 16.75 23.63
C THR A 49 1.91 17.53 22.63
N TYR A 50 1.43 18.67 22.15
CA TYR A 50 2.17 19.57 21.24
C TYR A 50 3.58 19.97 21.71
N ALA A 51 3.92 19.72 22.99
CA ALA A 51 5.21 20.04 23.56
C ALA A 51 6.34 19.18 22.97
N GLU A 52 6.15 17.86 22.83
CA GLU A 52 7.21 16.94 22.41
C GLU A 52 6.66 15.77 21.60
N VAL A 53 7.13 15.64 20.35
CA VAL A 53 6.88 14.53 19.44
C VAL A 53 8.19 13.78 19.22
N GLU A 54 8.22 12.51 19.60
CA GLU A 54 9.34 11.61 19.32
C GLU A 54 9.10 10.88 18.01
N CYS A 55 10.10 10.91 17.14
CA CYS A 55 10.10 10.17 15.89
C CYS A 55 11.45 9.49 15.68
N GLU A 56 11.44 8.48 14.83
CA GLU A 56 12.58 7.64 14.55
C GLU A 56 12.81 7.61 13.05
N ILE A 57 14.04 7.91 12.66
CA ILE A 57 14.41 8.17 11.28
C ILE A 57 15.63 7.34 10.93
N SER A 58 15.63 6.79 9.73
CA SER A 58 16.84 6.21 9.13
C SER A 58 16.99 6.68 7.71
N SER A 59 18.24 6.80 7.26
CA SER A 59 18.53 7.24 5.90
C SER A 59 19.76 6.56 5.32
N GLN A 60 19.63 6.07 4.09
CA GLN A 60 20.73 5.51 3.30
C GLN A 60 21.51 6.58 2.53
N VAL A 61 20.99 7.81 2.48
CA VAL A 61 21.54 8.94 1.72
C VAL A 61 21.62 10.19 2.59
N GLU A 62 22.42 11.17 2.18
CA GLU A 62 22.41 12.48 2.82
C GLU A 62 21.06 13.17 2.61
N TYR A 63 20.48 13.67 3.69
CA TYR A 63 19.17 14.30 3.68
C TYR A 63 19.11 15.54 4.55
N SER A 64 18.08 16.34 4.29
CA SER A 64 17.68 17.50 5.06
C SER A 64 16.31 17.22 5.66
N LEU A 65 16.17 17.47 6.97
CA LEU A 65 14.92 17.34 7.70
C LEU A 65 14.34 18.71 8.01
N GLN A 66 13.05 18.88 7.70
CA GLN A 66 12.29 20.09 8.05
C GLN A 66 10.98 19.69 8.73
N ALA A 67 10.77 20.17 9.95
CA ALA A 67 9.53 20.00 10.69
C ALA A 67 8.76 21.33 10.65
N ILE A 68 7.58 21.34 10.05
CA ILE A 68 6.79 22.55 9.87
C ILE A 68 5.49 22.39 10.64
N TRP A 69 5.25 23.31 11.57
CA TRP A 69 4.08 23.33 12.43
C TRP A 69 3.00 24.25 11.85
N GLY A 70 1.73 23.80 11.88
CA GLY A 70 0.60 24.62 11.45
C GLY A 70 0.49 24.86 9.95
N VAL A 71 0.69 23.81 9.16
CA VAL A 71 0.74 23.91 7.71
C VAL A 71 -0.66 23.93 7.10
N SER A 72 -0.98 24.95 6.31
CA SER A 72 -2.20 24.98 5.49
C SER A 72 -2.25 23.78 4.55
N ILE A 73 -3.36 23.02 4.60
CA ILE A 73 -3.59 21.85 3.75
C ILE A 73 -3.50 22.25 2.27
N ARG A 74 -4.06 23.41 1.91
CA ARG A 74 -4.05 23.91 0.53
C ARG A 74 -2.63 24.21 0.04
N GLU A 75 -1.86 24.94 0.83
CA GLU A 75 -0.49 25.32 0.46
C GLU A 75 0.44 24.11 0.38
N LEU A 76 0.26 23.12 1.27
CA LEU A 76 1.00 21.85 1.20
C LEU A 76 0.79 21.17 -0.15
N HIS A 77 -0.46 20.95 -0.56
CA HIS A 77 -0.75 20.24 -1.82
C HIS A 77 -0.25 21.03 -3.04
N LEU A 78 -0.36 22.35 -3.04
CA LEU A 78 0.21 23.20 -4.09
C LEU A 78 1.74 23.09 -4.16
N ALA A 79 2.43 23.05 -3.01
CA ALA A 79 3.87 22.90 -2.95
C ALA A 79 4.32 21.51 -3.44
N LEU A 80 3.65 20.44 -3.01
CA LEU A 80 3.98 19.06 -3.40
C LEU A 80 3.84 18.81 -4.92
N TRP A 81 2.97 19.56 -5.59
CA TRP A 81 2.80 19.48 -7.04
C TRP A 81 3.81 20.27 -7.86
N LYS A 82 4.61 21.16 -7.23
CA LYS A 82 5.69 21.84 -7.94
C LYS A 82 6.75 20.84 -8.44
N PRO A 83 7.52 21.20 -9.49
CA PRO A 83 8.68 20.43 -9.91
C PRO A 83 9.67 20.23 -8.75
N TRP A 84 10.42 19.12 -8.78
CA TRP A 84 11.39 18.79 -7.74
C TRP A 84 12.37 19.94 -7.49
N ASN A 85 12.93 20.55 -8.53
CA ASN A 85 13.91 21.64 -8.39
C ASN A 85 13.35 22.79 -7.56
N SER A 86 12.11 23.22 -7.85
CA SER A 86 11.47 24.30 -7.08
C SER A 86 11.24 23.92 -5.62
N LEU A 87 10.89 22.66 -5.35
CA LEU A 87 10.69 22.14 -3.99
C LEU A 87 12.03 22.04 -3.24
N ARG A 88 13.07 21.54 -3.88
CA ARG A 88 14.43 21.44 -3.35
C ARG A 88 14.99 22.82 -3.02
N ASP A 89 14.89 23.76 -3.95
CA ASP A 89 15.42 25.12 -3.75
C ASP A 89 14.66 25.84 -2.63
N ALA A 90 13.34 25.66 -2.55
CA ALA A 90 12.53 26.21 -1.46
C ALA A 90 12.82 25.54 -0.10
N SER A 91 13.14 24.24 -0.11
CA SER A 91 13.64 23.52 1.07
C SER A 91 14.99 24.10 1.52
N LEU A 92 15.97 24.23 0.63
CA LEU A 92 17.30 24.76 0.95
C LEU A 92 17.28 26.21 1.45
N ASN A 93 16.44 27.06 0.85
CA ASN A 93 16.31 28.47 1.20
C ASN A 93 15.38 28.72 2.39
N GLY A 94 14.72 27.68 2.89
CA GLY A 94 13.77 27.78 3.99
C GLY A 94 12.48 28.53 3.65
N THR A 95 12.05 28.53 2.39
CA THR A 95 10.85 29.23 1.90
C THR A 95 9.73 28.28 1.47
N LEU A 96 9.83 27.01 1.85
CA LEU A 96 8.97 25.93 1.37
C LEU A 96 7.47 26.20 1.57
N LEU A 97 7.09 26.61 2.78
CA LEU A 97 5.69 26.86 3.18
C LEU A 97 5.63 28.03 4.16
N GLN A 98 4.55 28.82 4.09
CA GLN A 98 4.23 29.80 5.12
C GLN A 98 3.69 29.07 6.35
N GLY A 99 4.37 29.22 7.50
CA GLY A 99 4.04 28.57 8.79
C GLY A 99 5.17 28.74 9.80
N HIS A 100 5.01 28.19 11.01
CA HIS A 100 6.09 28.13 12.01
C HIS A 100 7.04 26.99 11.63
N THR A 101 8.06 27.31 10.85
CA THR A 101 9.08 26.36 10.38
C THR A 101 10.13 26.14 11.45
N GLN A 102 10.33 24.89 11.87
CA GLN A 102 11.46 24.49 12.70
C GLN A 102 12.46 23.70 11.84
N TYR A 103 13.62 24.31 11.62
CA TYR A 103 14.75 23.63 10.99
C TYR A 103 15.47 22.80 12.04
N ILE A 104 15.15 21.52 12.11
CA ILE A 104 15.93 20.56 12.87
C ILE A 104 16.82 19.85 11.86
N THR A 105 17.81 20.57 11.34
CA THR A 105 18.87 19.94 10.56
C THR A 105 20.15 20.03 11.38
N PRO A 106 20.62 18.93 11.98
CA PRO A 106 21.98 18.87 12.47
C PRO A 106 22.94 19.09 11.29
N PRO A 107 24.09 19.77 11.47
CA PRO A 107 24.95 20.21 10.38
C PRO A 107 25.64 19.08 9.56
N GLN A 108 25.56 17.81 9.99
CA GLN A 108 26.12 16.66 9.26
C GLN A 108 25.24 15.41 9.44
N THR A 109 24.27 15.20 8.57
CA THR A 109 23.51 13.94 8.51
C THR A 109 24.17 13.02 7.49
N GLN A 110 25.16 12.26 7.94
CA GLN A 110 25.68 11.12 7.20
C GLN A 110 24.60 10.02 7.13
N PRO A 111 24.67 9.08 6.17
CA PRO A 111 23.82 7.91 6.19
C PRO A 111 23.87 7.22 7.56
N HIS A 112 22.71 7.01 8.16
CA HIS A 112 22.60 6.45 9.49
C HIS A 112 21.50 5.41 9.54
N GLY A 113 21.66 4.48 10.48
CA GLY A 113 20.62 3.53 10.84
C GLY A 113 19.48 4.24 11.58
N GLU A 114 18.91 3.57 12.55
CA GLU A 114 17.76 4.07 13.27
C GLU A 114 18.19 5.11 14.34
N GLU A 115 17.73 6.36 14.20
CA GLU A 115 18.03 7.47 15.12
C GLU A 115 16.74 8.12 15.61
N THR A 116 16.63 8.33 16.92
CA THR A 116 15.48 8.98 17.56
C THR A 116 15.67 10.49 17.64
N LEU A 117 14.68 11.23 17.16
CA LEU A 117 14.64 12.69 17.17
C LEU A 117 13.44 13.18 17.96
N ARG A 118 13.66 14.25 18.72
CA ARG A 118 12.63 14.96 19.48
C ARG A 118 12.30 16.28 18.79
N LEU A 119 11.05 16.41 18.36
CA LEU A 119 10.49 17.61 17.76
C LEU A 119 9.65 18.33 18.82
N SER A 120 9.85 19.63 19.01
CA SER A 120 9.11 20.41 19.98
C SER A 120 8.54 21.68 19.34
N LEU A 121 7.27 21.98 19.59
CA LEU A 121 6.63 23.19 19.08
C LEU A 121 7.32 24.43 19.70
N PRO A 122 7.93 25.31 18.89
CA PRO A 122 8.43 26.59 19.39
C PRO A 122 7.23 27.46 19.80
N ALA A 123 7.23 28.01 21.01
CA ALA A 123 6.18 28.94 21.45
C ALA A 123 6.05 30.12 20.45
N PRO A 124 4.83 30.59 20.12
CA PRO A 124 3.54 30.38 20.81
C PRO A 124 2.76 29.11 20.42
N GLU A 125 1.73 28.77 21.22
CA GLU A 125 0.83 27.65 20.95
C GLU A 125 0.11 27.79 19.60
N LEU A 126 -0.11 26.65 18.93
CA LEU A 126 -0.67 26.61 17.59
C LEU A 126 -2.21 26.59 17.62
N GLU A 127 -2.84 27.67 17.17
CA GLU A 127 -4.31 27.76 17.06
C GLU A 127 -4.82 27.12 15.75
N LEU A 128 -5.18 25.83 15.80
CA LEU A 128 -5.71 25.10 14.65
C LEU A 128 -7.23 25.25 14.45
N GLY A 129 -7.94 25.79 15.44
CA GLY A 129 -9.39 25.92 15.43
C GLY A 129 -10.16 24.60 15.55
N THR A 130 -11.49 24.70 15.40
CA THR A 130 -12.42 23.57 15.46
C THR A 130 -12.44 22.78 14.14
N PRO A 131 -12.79 21.48 14.16
CA PRO A 131 -12.98 20.71 12.95
C PRO A 131 -14.13 21.27 12.08
N PRO A 132 -14.04 21.18 10.74
CA PRO A 132 -12.96 20.63 9.94
C PRO A 132 -11.75 21.59 9.86
N ARG A 133 -10.57 21.09 10.24
CA ARG A 133 -9.34 21.89 10.24
C ARG A 133 -8.84 22.12 8.82
N LEU A 134 -8.30 23.30 8.58
CA LEU A 134 -7.65 23.68 7.32
C LEU A 134 -6.13 23.62 7.39
N CYS A 135 -5.57 23.30 8.56
CA CYS A 135 -4.15 23.18 8.79
C CYS A 135 -3.81 21.83 9.44
N TYR A 136 -2.71 21.22 8.99
CA TYR A 136 -2.09 20.09 9.64
C TYR A 136 -1.21 20.57 10.80
N PRO A 137 -1.24 19.89 11.96
CA PRO A 137 -0.46 20.30 13.12
C PRO A 137 1.04 20.19 12.84
N LEU A 138 1.49 19.11 12.19
CA LEU A 138 2.89 18.85 11.91
C LEU A 138 3.04 18.19 10.53
N VAL A 139 3.95 18.74 9.72
CA VAL A 139 4.39 18.14 8.45
C VAL A 139 5.90 18.05 8.46
N ILE A 140 6.42 16.87 8.18
CA ILE A 140 7.86 16.58 8.19
C ILE A 140 8.31 16.28 6.76
N PHE A 141 9.29 17.03 6.27
CA PHE A 141 9.93 16.81 4.99
C PHE A 141 11.29 16.17 5.20
N LEU A 142 11.50 14.99 4.61
CA LEU A 142 12.80 14.35 4.44
C LEU A 142 13.20 14.53 2.98
N THR A 143 14.16 15.40 2.73
CA THR A 143 14.55 15.85 1.40
C THR A 143 15.98 15.43 1.12
N ARG A 144 16.23 14.72 0.02
CA ARG A 144 17.59 14.32 -0.37
C ARG A 144 18.47 15.56 -0.63
N LYS A 145 19.71 15.55 -0.15
CA LYS A 145 20.66 16.67 -0.23
C LYS A 145 21.92 16.36 -1.04
N ASP A 146 22.04 15.17 -1.62
CA ASP A 146 23.25 14.79 -2.33
C ASP A 146 23.51 15.68 -3.55
N ASN A 147 24.79 15.94 -3.82
CA ASN A 147 25.24 16.76 -4.96
C ASN A 147 25.18 16.03 -6.31
N ARG A 148 24.54 14.85 -6.37
CA ARG A 148 24.39 14.08 -7.61
C ARG A 148 23.06 14.42 -8.26
N ASP A 149 23.03 14.41 -9.59
CA ASP A 149 21.75 14.47 -10.31
C ASP A 149 21.05 13.11 -10.16
N PRO A 150 19.88 13.05 -9.48
CA PRO A 150 19.18 11.80 -9.26
C PRO A 150 18.55 11.29 -10.56
N HIS A 151 18.54 9.97 -10.76
CA HIS A 151 17.80 9.36 -11.87
C HIS A 151 16.30 9.71 -11.76
N PRO A 152 15.55 9.92 -12.88
CA PRO A 152 14.15 10.36 -12.85
C PRO A 152 13.21 9.53 -11.95
N ASP A 153 13.47 8.23 -11.80
CA ASP A 153 12.65 7.31 -11.01
C ASP A 153 13.07 7.22 -9.53
N GLU A 154 14.18 7.84 -9.14
CA GLU A 154 14.65 7.86 -7.76
C GLU A 154 13.75 8.72 -6.88
N THR A 155 13.54 8.23 -5.65
CA THR A 155 12.89 8.99 -4.59
C THR A 155 13.80 10.13 -4.13
N VAL A 156 13.28 11.34 -4.17
CA VAL A 156 14.01 12.56 -3.76
C VAL A 156 13.46 13.19 -2.48
N ALA A 157 12.19 12.94 -2.15
CA ALA A 157 11.63 13.35 -0.87
C ALA A 157 10.55 12.41 -0.35
N LEU A 158 10.51 12.28 0.98
CA LEU A 158 9.42 11.65 1.73
C LEU A 158 8.80 12.69 2.66
N VAL A 159 7.48 12.89 2.52
CA VAL A 159 6.73 13.90 3.27
C VAL A 159 5.72 13.20 4.16
N ASN A 160 5.82 13.43 5.47
CA ASN A 160 4.99 12.81 6.49
C ASN A 160 4.04 13.85 7.07
N VAL A 161 2.73 13.63 6.93
CA VAL A 161 1.70 14.46 7.55
C VAL A 161 1.27 13.79 8.84
N VAL A 162 1.49 14.45 9.97
CA VAL A 162 1.23 13.91 11.31
C VAL A 162 0.06 14.65 11.93
N HIS A 163 -0.86 13.91 12.52
CA HIS A 163 -1.84 14.41 13.46
C HIS A 163 -1.29 14.29 14.87
N ILE A 164 -1.54 15.30 15.70
CA ILE A 164 -1.19 15.29 17.11
C ILE A 164 -2.49 15.44 17.88
N LYS A 165 -2.69 14.55 18.85
CA LYS A 165 -3.85 14.57 19.71
C LYS A 165 -3.91 15.90 20.48
N ASP A 166 -5.10 16.48 20.54
CA ASP A 166 -5.33 17.67 21.36
C ASP A 166 -6.71 17.69 22.01
N SER A 167 -7.03 18.79 22.70
CA SER A 167 -8.28 18.96 23.45
C SER A 167 -9.51 19.01 22.55
N VAL A 168 -9.36 19.38 21.28
CA VAL A 168 -10.45 19.60 20.31
C VAL A 168 -10.62 18.40 19.39
N CYS A 169 -9.51 17.78 18.96
CA CYS A 169 -9.43 16.59 18.13
C CYS A 169 -8.76 15.48 18.95
N THR A 170 -9.58 14.60 19.52
CA THR A 170 -9.14 13.54 20.44
C THR A 170 -8.63 12.28 19.72
N LEU A 171 -8.50 12.33 18.39
CA LEU A 171 -7.89 11.24 17.63
C LEU A 171 -6.46 11.01 18.13
N PRO A 172 -5.99 9.75 18.18
CA PRO A 172 -4.63 9.46 18.62
C PRO A 172 -3.61 10.12 17.68
N THR A 173 -2.46 10.50 18.24
CA THR A 173 -1.34 11.03 17.47
C THR A 173 -0.90 9.97 16.46
N SER A 174 -0.99 10.28 15.17
CA SER A 174 -0.74 9.30 14.12
C SER A 174 -0.29 9.95 12.81
N ILE A 175 0.30 9.15 11.92
CA ILE A 175 0.62 9.58 10.56
C ILE A 175 -0.66 9.51 9.72
N LEU A 176 -1.14 10.67 9.26
CA LEU A 176 -2.34 10.79 8.42
C LEU A 176 -2.07 10.39 6.98
N ALA A 177 -0.93 10.80 6.44
CA ALA A 177 -0.53 10.54 5.07
C ALA A 177 0.98 10.59 4.92
N GLN A 178 1.49 9.78 3.99
CA GLN A 178 2.87 9.88 3.53
C GLN A 178 2.87 10.08 2.02
N TYR A 179 3.64 11.05 1.56
CA TYR A 179 3.81 11.35 0.15
C TYR A 179 5.24 11.12 -0.28
N LEU A 180 5.39 10.45 -1.40
CA LEU A 180 6.64 10.16 -2.07
C LEU A 180 6.79 11.08 -3.28
N LYS A 181 7.88 11.83 -3.34
CA LYS A 181 8.25 12.63 -4.52
C LYS A 181 9.42 11.96 -5.22
N GLN A 182 9.27 11.72 -6.52
CA GLN A 182 10.34 11.25 -7.40
C GLN A 182 10.98 12.41 -8.18
N ALA A 183 12.21 12.21 -8.66
CA ALA A 183 12.98 13.23 -9.38
C ALA A 183 12.27 13.73 -10.66
N ASN A 184 11.52 12.86 -11.34
CA ASN A 184 10.68 13.20 -12.49
C ASN A 184 9.47 14.10 -12.16
N GLY A 185 9.26 14.43 -10.88
CA GLY A 185 8.16 15.27 -10.41
C GLY A 185 6.90 14.49 -10.02
N GLN A 186 6.85 13.18 -10.25
CA GLN A 186 5.73 12.33 -9.85
C GLN A 186 5.56 12.36 -8.33
N LEU A 187 4.32 12.63 -7.90
CA LEU A 187 3.89 12.58 -6.51
C LEU A 187 3.03 11.33 -6.32
N SER A 188 3.37 10.48 -5.36
CA SER A 188 2.61 9.30 -5.03
C SER A 188 2.25 9.29 -3.54
N CYS A 189 1.03 8.93 -3.19
CA CYS A 189 0.62 8.74 -1.80
C CYS A 189 0.89 7.29 -1.40
N LEU A 190 1.63 7.08 -0.32
CA LEU A 190 1.86 5.74 0.22
C LEU A 190 0.61 5.26 0.95
N LYS A 191 0.16 4.07 0.58
CA LYS A 191 -1.03 3.41 1.11
C LYS A 191 -0.66 2.01 1.56
N GLN A 192 -0.95 1.67 2.80
CA GLN A 192 -0.68 0.33 3.30
C GLN A 192 -1.53 -0.72 2.58
N LEU A 193 -0.93 -1.88 2.32
CA LEU A 193 -1.66 -3.09 1.95
C LEU A 193 -2.23 -3.77 3.19
N TYR A 194 -3.49 -4.19 3.12
CA TYR A 194 -4.14 -4.87 4.23
C TYR A 194 -3.96 -6.39 4.07
N LEU A 195 -3.09 -6.96 4.87
CA LEU A 195 -2.87 -8.41 4.90
C LEU A 195 -3.91 -9.04 5.82
N ALA A 196 -4.56 -10.11 5.36
CA ALA A 196 -5.42 -10.88 6.23
C ALA A 196 -4.53 -11.73 7.16
N THR A 197 -4.21 -11.19 8.34
CA THR A 197 -3.55 -11.93 9.42
C THR A 197 -4.53 -12.99 9.97
N GLY A 198 -4.32 -14.24 9.58
CA GLY A 198 -4.94 -15.40 10.19
C GLY A 198 -3.86 -16.29 10.81
N ASN A 199 -3.81 -16.32 12.14
CA ASN A 199 -3.11 -17.28 13.00
C ASN A 199 -1.61 -17.57 12.74
N SER A 200 -0.77 -16.94 13.55
CA SER A 200 0.32 -17.66 14.21
C SER A 200 0.16 -17.42 15.70
N THR A 201 -0.38 -18.41 16.40
CA THR A 201 -0.45 -18.44 17.86
C THR A 201 0.95 -18.25 18.44
N ASN A 202 1.19 -17.12 19.06
CA ASN A 202 1.97 -17.02 20.29
C ASN A 202 1.33 -15.91 21.12
N TYR A 203 0.68 -16.32 22.20
CA TYR A 203 0.36 -15.44 23.31
C TYR A 203 1.69 -15.05 23.94
N ASP A 204 2.22 -13.89 23.57
CA ASP A 204 3.12 -13.15 24.44
C ASP A 204 2.54 -11.75 24.59
N GLU A 205 1.89 -11.55 25.73
CA GLU A 205 1.24 -10.32 26.14
C GLU A 205 2.34 -9.35 26.57
N GLY A 206 2.86 -8.55 25.63
CA GLY A 206 4.01 -7.72 25.97
C GLY A 206 4.56 -6.77 24.90
N ASP A 207 3.82 -6.42 23.84
CA ASP A 207 4.13 -5.21 23.05
C ASP A 207 2.95 -4.81 22.16
N VAL A 208 2.03 -4.01 22.69
CA VAL A 208 1.17 -3.14 21.85
C VAL A 208 1.98 -1.91 21.46
N SER A 209 3.14 -2.15 20.85
CA SER A 209 3.69 -1.20 19.92
C SER A 209 2.74 -1.20 18.73
N SER A 210 2.24 -0.02 18.35
CA SER A 210 1.60 0.29 17.06
C SER A 210 2.60 0.11 15.91
N GLY A 211 3.28 -1.04 15.93
CA GLY A 211 4.46 -1.42 15.18
C GLY A 211 4.07 -1.69 13.76
N LEU A 212 4.33 -0.69 12.93
CA LEU A 212 4.68 -0.90 11.54
C LEU A 212 5.88 -1.88 11.52
N GLY A 213 5.58 -3.18 11.52
CA GLY A 213 6.47 -4.17 10.90
C GLY A 213 6.72 -3.78 9.44
N PRO A 214 7.44 -4.57 8.63
CA PRO A 214 7.67 -4.26 7.20
C PRO A 214 6.34 -4.31 6.42
N ALA A 215 5.50 -3.31 6.61
CA ALA A 215 4.18 -3.18 6.05
C ALA A 215 4.38 -2.66 4.64
N LEU A 216 4.23 -3.55 3.68
CA LEU A 216 4.30 -3.20 2.27
C LEU A 216 3.31 -2.07 1.98
N ALA A 217 3.84 -0.99 1.42
CA ALA A 217 3.05 0.16 1.01
C ALA A 217 2.97 0.21 -0.52
N LEU A 218 1.79 0.56 -0.99
CA LEU A 218 1.46 0.88 -2.36
C LEU A 218 1.56 2.40 -2.54
N ALA A 219 2.49 2.88 -3.37
CA ALA A 219 2.51 4.28 -3.79
C ALA A 219 1.53 4.47 -4.96
N GLU A 220 0.41 5.13 -4.69
CA GLU A 220 -0.59 5.49 -5.69
C GLU A 220 -0.28 6.89 -6.24
N PRO A 221 -0.07 7.06 -7.56
CA PRO A 221 0.20 8.37 -8.13
C PRO A 221 -0.98 9.33 -7.91
N CYS A 222 -0.69 10.53 -7.41
CA CYS A 222 -1.66 11.59 -7.19
C CYS A 222 -1.97 12.28 -8.53
N ASN A 223 -2.86 11.71 -9.34
CA ASN A 223 -3.15 12.23 -10.68
C ASN A 223 -4.35 13.20 -10.68
N ASN A 224 -4.19 14.39 -11.26
CA ASN A 224 -5.28 15.38 -11.39
C ASN A 224 -5.81 15.56 -12.82
N ASN A 225 -5.33 14.77 -13.79
CA ASN A 225 -5.84 14.82 -15.16
C ASN A 225 -5.93 13.40 -15.74
N GLY A 226 -7.12 13.04 -16.25
CA GLY A 226 -7.54 11.70 -16.69
C GLY A 226 -6.78 11.07 -17.86
N GLY A 227 -5.45 11.15 -17.88
CA GLY A 227 -4.58 10.32 -18.71
C GLY A 227 -4.32 8.98 -18.02
N GLY A 228 -4.78 7.90 -18.65
CA GLY A 228 -4.57 6.54 -18.18
C GLY A 228 -3.10 6.16 -18.12
N THR A 229 -2.81 5.27 -17.17
CA THR A 229 -1.55 4.58 -16.89
C THR A 229 -0.48 5.38 -16.14
N ARG A 230 -0.22 4.94 -14.90
CA ARG A 230 1.11 4.52 -14.40
C ARG A 230 0.90 3.69 -13.13
N GLY A 231 1.55 2.53 -13.11
CA GLY A 231 1.18 1.39 -12.28
C GLY A 231 1.26 1.63 -10.76
N ALA A 232 0.65 0.70 -10.04
CA ALA A 232 0.85 0.49 -8.61
C ALA A 232 2.35 0.33 -8.31
N LEU A 233 2.93 1.26 -7.54
CA LEU A 233 4.32 1.17 -7.11
C LEU A 233 4.35 0.48 -5.76
N VAL A 234 5.19 -0.53 -5.56
CA VAL A 234 5.39 -1.05 -4.20
C VAL A 234 6.67 -0.48 -3.64
N ALA A 235 6.50 0.17 -2.50
CA ALA A 235 7.56 0.67 -1.67
C ALA A 235 8.07 -0.45 -0.76
N SER A 236 9.38 -0.65 -0.75
CA SER A 236 10.06 -1.45 0.25
C SER A 236 10.90 -0.52 1.13
N GLY A 237 10.84 -0.70 2.45
CA GLY A 237 11.71 0.00 3.39
C GLY A 237 13.16 -0.50 3.30
N ALA A 238 14.07 0.20 3.97
CA ALA A 238 15.48 -0.16 4.06
C ALA A 238 15.65 -1.56 4.70
N GLY A 239 16.21 -2.49 3.94
CA GLY A 239 16.52 -3.86 4.34
C GLY A 239 17.12 -4.61 3.17
N ASP A 240 18.44 -4.71 3.13
CA ASP A 240 19.21 -5.40 2.09
C ASP A 240 19.07 -6.92 2.24
N ASN A 241 18.63 -7.62 1.19
CA ASN A 241 19.50 -8.47 0.35
C ASN A 241 18.64 -9.34 -0.60
N GLU A 242 18.99 -9.26 -1.89
CA GLU A 242 18.89 -10.29 -2.94
C GLU A 242 17.71 -11.31 -2.93
N SER A 243 16.83 -11.18 -3.93
CA SER A 243 16.00 -12.24 -4.54
C SER A 243 15.15 -13.18 -3.66
N GLY A 244 15.10 -12.99 -2.34
CA GLY A 244 14.14 -13.64 -1.45
C GLY A 244 12.87 -12.81 -1.38
N SER A 245 11.73 -13.39 -1.79
CA SER A 245 10.43 -12.74 -1.64
C SER A 245 10.30 -12.15 -0.23
N LEU A 246 9.99 -10.84 -0.13
CA LEU A 246 9.64 -10.10 1.09
C LEU A 246 8.55 -10.77 1.96
N TRP A 247 7.97 -11.85 1.44
CA TRP A 247 6.91 -12.68 1.99
C TRP A 247 7.38 -13.94 2.71
N ASN A 248 8.67 -14.27 2.68
CA ASN A 248 9.20 -15.47 3.33
C ASN A 248 9.49 -15.26 4.83
N SER A 249 9.59 -14.01 5.29
CA SER A 249 10.04 -13.68 6.65
C SER A 249 8.90 -13.52 7.68
N ALA A 250 7.66 -13.33 7.21
CA ALA A 250 6.47 -13.40 8.06
C ALA A 250 5.78 -14.72 7.70
N GLY A 251 5.63 -15.64 8.68
CA GLY A 251 5.13 -17.00 8.48
C GLY A 251 3.99 -17.09 7.45
N GLU A 252 3.98 -18.18 6.67
CA GLU A 252 3.21 -18.32 5.44
C GLU A 252 1.72 -17.96 5.61
N GLN A 253 1.39 -16.69 5.40
CA GLN A 253 0.00 -16.26 5.46
C GLN A 253 -0.77 -16.96 4.35
N LEU A 254 -1.82 -17.69 4.73
CA LEU A 254 -2.61 -18.49 3.83
C LEU A 254 -3.82 -17.72 3.31
N CYS A 255 -4.25 -18.09 2.10
CA CYS A 255 -5.46 -17.58 1.50
C CYS A 255 -6.67 -17.83 2.41
N VAL A 256 -7.47 -16.79 2.68
CA VAL A 256 -8.64 -16.90 3.56
C VAL A 256 -9.74 -17.82 3.01
N VAL A 257 -9.69 -18.12 1.71
CA VAL A 257 -10.69 -18.92 1.00
C VAL A 257 -10.33 -20.41 1.05
N CYS A 258 -9.13 -20.78 0.61
CA CYS A 258 -8.72 -22.19 0.60
C CYS A 258 -7.95 -22.63 1.84
N GLN A 259 -7.37 -21.69 2.61
CA GLN A 259 -6.52 -21.94 3.78
C GLN A 259 -5.40 -22.96 3.52
N TYR A 260 -4.96 -23.06 2.26
CA TYR A 260 -3.99 -24.06 1.82
C TYR A 260 -2.84 -23.39 1.09
N PHE A 261 -3.16 -22.61 0.06
CA PHE A 261 -2.16 -21.88 -0.69
C PHE A 261 -1.86 -20.53 -0.05
N PRO A 262 -0.61 -20.07 -0.14
CA PRO A 262 -0.21 -18.83 0.47
C PRO A 262 -0.70 -17.62 -0.36
N LEU A 263 -0.84 -16.47 0.31
CA LEU A 263 -1.38 -15.24 -0.29
C LEU A 263 -0.57 -14.79 -1.50
N SER A 264 -1.20 -14.38 -2.61
CA SER A 264 -0.44 -13.95 -3.79
C SER A 264 -1.01 -12.78 -4.58
N ARG A 265 -2.24 -12.38 -4.28
CA ARG A 265 -2.94 -11.27 -4.97
C ARG A 265 -3.26 -10.15 -3.99
N ALA A 266 -2.88 -8.93 -4.35
CA ALA A 266 -3.40 -7.71 -3.75
C ALA A 266 -4.54 -7.17 -4.62
N LEU A 267 -5.70 -6.95 -4.01
CA LEU A 267 -6.93 -6.59 -4.72
C LEU A 267 -7.14 -5.07 -4.72
N LEU A 268 -7.47 -4.49 -5.87
CA LEU A 268 -7.72 -3.06 -6.01
C LEU A 268 -9.20 -2.79 -6.33
N PRO A 269 -9.78 -1.69 -5.79
CA PRO A 269 -9.12 -0.60 -5.05
C PRO A 269 -9.01 -0.81 -3.53
N CYS A 270 -9.49 -1.95 -2.99
CA CYS A 270 -9.59 -2.12 -1.54
C CYS A 270 -8.27 -2.45 -0.82
N ARG A 271 -7.19 -2.72 -1.56
CA ARG A 271 -5.84 -3.04 -1.10
C ARG A 271 -5.72 -4.26 -0.19
N HIS A 272 -6.73 -5.12 -0.14
CA HIS A 272 -6.67 -6.36 0.62
C HIS A 272 -5.83 -7.40 -0.11
N THR A 273 -4.84 -7.93 0.60
CA THR A 273 -4.05 -9.11 0.24
C THR A 273 -4.58 -10.28 1.06
N CYS A 274 -5.51 -11.04 0.49
CA CYS A 274 -6.24 -12.08 1.23
C CYS A 274 -6.45 -13.38 0.44
N ILE A 275 -6.05 -13.44 -0.83
CA ILE A 275 -6.28 -14.62 -1.67
C ILE A 275 -5.06 -15.07 -2.48
N CYS A 276 -5.03 -16.36 -2.81
CA CYS A 276 -4.06 -16.99 -3.70
C CYS A 276 -4.50 -16.90 -5.17
N ALA A 277 -3.67 -17.38 -6.10
CA ALA A 277 -3.93 -17.34 -7.53
C ALA A 277 -5.10 -18.24 -7.95
N SER A 278 -5.20 -19.44 -7.36
CA SER A 278 -6.26 -20.40 -7.69
C SER A 278 -7.65 -19.96 -7.22
N CYS A 279 -7.76 -19.27 -6.09
CA CYS A 279 -9.03 -18.71 -5.61
C CYS A 279 -9.45 -17.44 -6.36
N PHE A 280 -8.49 -16.66 -6.85
CA PHE A 280 -8.77 -15.41 -7.56
C PHE A 280 -9.68 -15.59 -8.77
N GLY A 281 -9.48 -16.65 -9.57
CA GLY A 281 -10.30 -16.92 -10.76
C GLY A 281 -11.78 -17.21 -10.48
N LYS A 282 -12.17 -17.37 -9.21
CA LYS A 282 -13.53 -17.72 -8.77
C LYS A 282 -14.26 -16.54 -8.11
N LEU A 283 -13.63 -15.36 -8.04
CA LEU A 283 -14.13 -14.23 -7.25
C LEU A 283 -14.13 -12.93 -8.08
N ASP A 284 -15.21 -12.16 -7.95
CA ASP A 284 -15.36 -10.81 -8.49
C ASP A 284 -15.30 -9.72 -7.39
N ARG A 285 -15.35 -10.14 -6.12
CA ARG A 285 -15.38 -9.29 -4.93
C ARG A 285 -14.37 -9.75 -3.90
N CYS A 286 -13.82 -8.80 -3.15
CA CYS A 286 -12.90 -9.08 -2.06
C CYS A 286 -13.61 -9.82 -0.91
N PRO A 287 -13.11 -10.98 -0.44
CA PRO A 287 -13.71 -11.71 0.69
C PRO A 287 -13.75 -10.92 2.00
N MET A 288 -12.78 -10.04 2.23
CA MET A 288 -12.66 -9.27 3.49
C MET A 288 -13.65 -8.11 3.57
N CYS A 289 -13.80 -7.34 2.48
CA CYS A 289 -14.55 -6.08 2.51
C CYS A 289 -15.71 -6.02 1.50
N ARG A 290 -15.92 -7.08 0.70
CA ARG A 290 -16.99 -7.20 -0.31
C ARG A 290 -16.95 -6.16 -1.45
N SER A 291 -15.92 -5.31 -1.49
CA SER A 291 -15.66 -4.38 -2.59
C SER A 291 -15.45 -5.15 -3.90
N PRO A 292 -15.99 -4.68 -5.04
CA PRO A 292 -15.69 -5.26 -6.34
C PRO A 292 -14.20 -5.14 -6.66
N ILE A 293 -13.65 -6.21 -7.25
CA ILE A 293 -12.25 -6.27 -7.68
C ILE A 293 -12.18 -5.67 -9.08
N LYS A 294 -11.57 -4.49 -9.20
CA LYS A 294 -11.42 -3.79 -10.47
C LYS A 294 -10.10 -4.12 -11.16
N SER A 295 -9.06 -4.38 -10.38
CA SER A 295 -7.75 -4.81 -10.85
C SER A 295 -7.01 -5.51 -9.71
N TYR A 296 -5.89 -6.16 -10.01
CA TYR A 296 -5.04 -6.80 -8.99
C TYR A 296 -3.58 -6.72 -9.40
N PHE A 297 -2.67 -6.97 -8.46
CA PHE A 297 -1.27 -7.24 -8.80
C PHE A 297 -0.74 -8.44 -8.00
N CYS A 298 0.30 -9.06 -8.54
CA CYS A 298 0.97 -10.18 -7.91
C CYS A 298 1.97 -9.65 -6.89
N ILE A 299 1.85 -10.13 -5.66
CA ILE A 299 2.79 -9.79 -4.60
C ILE A 299 3.97 -10.78 -4.52
N ARG A 300 3.80 -12.00 -5.05
CA ARG A 300 4.83 -13.04 -5.13
C ARG A 300 4.65 -13.85 -6.42
N GLY A 301 5.70 -14.59 -6.78
CA GLY A 301 5.67 -15.56 -7.87
C GLY A 301 4.66 -16.67 -7.63
N GLU A 302 4.25 -17.36 -8.69
CA GLU A 302 3.27 -18.46 -8.64
C GLU A 302 3.93 -19.84 -8.51
N ASP A 303 5.20 -19.89 -8.11
CA ASP A 303 6.00 -21.12 -8.03
C ASP A 303 5.46 -22.14 -7.00
N TYR A 304 4.60 -21.70 -6.09
CA TYR A 304 3.90 -22.53 -5.11
C TYR A 304 2.66 -23.23 -5.70
N MET A 305 2.23 -22.85 -6.90
CA MET A 305 1.10 -23.50 -7.57
C MET A 305 1.60 -24.78 -8.24
N PRO A 306 0.85 -25.90 -8.14
CA PRO A 306 1.17 -27.08 -8.92
C PRO A 306 1.13 -26.72 -10.40
N ALA A 307 2.13 -27.16 -11.17
CA ALA A 307 2.14 -26.99 -12.62
C ALA A 307 0.84 -27.58 -13.19
N ASP A 308 0.09 -26.79 -13.95
CA ASP A 308 -1.10 -27.27 -14.64
C ASP A 308 -0.71 -28.49 -15.49
N LYS A 309 -1.17 -29.67 -15.08
CA LYS A 309 -1.24 -30.81 -16.00
C LYS A 309 -2.27 -30.43 -17.04
N ASP A 310 -1.78 -30.06 -18.20
CA ASP A 310 -2.46 -29.94 -19.50
C ASP A 310 -3.99 -30.07 -19.44
N ILE A 311 -4.65 -28.92 -19.59
CA ILE A 311 -6.05 -28.86 -20.00
C ILE A 311 -6.13 -29.56 -21.38
N ASN A 312 -6.63 -30.79 -21.37
CA ASN A 312 -6.80 -31.68 -22.52
C ASN A 312 -7.29 -30.96 -23.80
N PRO A 313 -6.59 -31.10 -24.94
CA PRO A 313 -7.24 -31.17 -26.22
C PRO A 313 -7.61 -32.62 -26.51
N CYS A 314 -8.92 -32.90 -26.46
CA CYS A 314 -9.58 -33.90 -27.31
C CYS A 314 -9.24 -35.39 -27.15
N LYS A 315 -10.27 -36.17 -26.82
CA LYS A 315 -10.52 -37.58 -27.19
C LYS A 315 -9.41 -38.24 -28.04
N HIS A 316 -8.71 -39.24 -27.51
CA HIS A 316 -8.69 -40.63 -28.03
C HIS A 316 -7.73 -41.53 -27.21
N GLN A 317 -8.27 -42.67 -26.77
CA GLN A 317 -7.61 -43.94 -26.41
C GLN A 317 -6.69 -43.97 -25.17
N ARG A 318 -7.25 -44.47 -24.05
CA ARG A 318 -6.49 -45.10 -22.95
C ARG A 318 -5.99 -46.49 -23.40
N PRO A 319 -4.74 -46.89 -23.11
CA PRO A 319 -4.44 -48.28 -22.82
C PRO A 319 -4.51 -48.53 -21.31
N HIS A 320 -5.10 -49.67 -20.99
CA HIS A 320 -5.24 -50.30 -19.67
C HIS A 320 -3.97 -50.24 -18.82
N ASN A 321 -4.13 -49.97 -17.50
CA ASN A 321 -3.31 -50.63 -16.49
C ASN A 321 -4.09 -50.82 -15.19
N ASN A 322 -4.14 -52.07 -14.71
CA ASN A 322 -4.91 -52.53 -13.55
C ASN A 322 -4.21 -52.16 -12.24
N GLY A 323 -4.92 -51.49 -11.33
CA GLY A 323 -4.48 -51.28 -9.95
C GLY A 323 -5.67 -51.23 -8.99
N PRO A 324 -5.56 -51.78 -7.76
CA PRO A 324 -6.67 -51.94 -6.81
C PRO A 324 -7.13 -50.63 -6.16
N SER A 325 -6.58 -49.47 -6.55
CA SER A 325 -6.93 -48.14 -6.03
C SER A 325 -8.08 -47.45 -6.78
N HIS A 326 -8.56 -48.02 -7.90
CA HIS A 326 -9.65 -47.41 -8.69
C HIS A 326 -11.02 -47.48 -7.99
N TRP A 327 -11.28 -48.53 -7.20
CA TRP A 327 -12.58 -48.70 -6.56
C TRP A 327 -12.88 -47.64 -5.51
N LEU A 328 -11.87 -47.18 -4.77
CA LEU A 328 -12.00 -46.12 -3.76
C LEU A 328 -12.28 -44.76 -4.40
N HIS A 329 -11.65 -44.47 -5.54
CA HIS A 329 -11.92 -43.25 -6.30
C HIS A 329 -13.32 -43.27 -6.93
N ASP A 330 -13.73 -44.38 -7.54
CA ASP A 330 -15.09 -44.54 -8.09
C ASP A 330 -16.18 -44.43 -7.00
N TRP A 331 -15.90 -44.92 -5.78
CA TRP A 331 -16.86 -44.82 -4.68
C TRP A 331 -16.96 -43.42 -4.12
N ASN A 332 -15.82 -42.72 -4.01
CA ASN A 332 -15.77 -41.33 -3.60
C ASN A 332 -16.48 -40.41 -4.61
N ASP A 333 -16.30 -40.65 -5.90
CA ASP A 333 -16.98 -39.89 -6.95
C ASP A 333 -18.49 -40.16 -6.97
N ARG A 334 -18.91 -41.42 -6.76
CA ARG A 334 -20.34 -41.78 -6.63
C ARG A 334 -21.01 -41.21 -5.39
N LEU A 335 -20.29 -41.11 -4.26
CA LEU A 335 -20.77 -40.45 -3.05
C LEU A 335 -20.93 -38.94 -3.25
N THR A 336 -20.00 -38.33 -3.99
CA THR A 336 -20.02 -36.90 -4.30
C THR A 336 -21.21 -36.55 -5.20
N ASP A 337 -21.52 -37.40 -6.18
CA ASP A 337 -22.72 -37.28 -7.03
C ASP A 337 -24.02 -37.56 -6.28
N PHE A 338 -24.04 -38.57 -5.39
CA PHE A 338 -25.22 -38.92 -4.59
C PHE A 338 -25.59 -37.83 -3.57
N LEU A 339 -24.60 -37.09 -3.05
CA LEU A 339 -24.81 -36.00 -2.10
C LEU A 339 -25.09 -34.64 -2.78
N GLY A 340 -25.19 -34.60 -4.11
CA GLY A 340 -25.63 -33.42 -4.85
C GLY A 340 -24.64 -32.25 -4.85
N PHE A 341 -23.36 -32.48 -4.55
CA PHE A 341 -22.32 -31.47 -4.70
C PHE A 341 -21.95 -31.36 -6.18
N ALA A 342 -22.72 -30.59 -6.94
CA ALA A 342 -22.38 -30.25 -8.31
C ALA A 342 -21.07 -29.44 -8.35
N ARG A 343 -20.18 -29.81 -9.28
CA ARG A 343 -18.93 -29.11 -9.60
C ARG A 343 -19.17 -27.74 -10.24
#